data_AF-A0A976MBS3-F1
#
_entry.id   AF-A0A976MBS3-F1
#
_cell.length_a   1.000
_cell.length_b   1.000
_cell.length_c   1.000
_cell.angle_alpha   90.00
_cell.angle_beta   90.00
_cell.angle_gamma   90.00
#
_symmetry.space_group_name_H-M   'P 1'
#
loop_
_entity.id
_entity.type
_entity.pdbx_description
1 polymer ?
#
loop_
_entity_poly.entity_id
_entity_poly.type
_entity_poly.pdbx_seq_one_letter_code
_entity_poly.pdbx_strand_id
1 'polypeptide(L)'
;MLKSYTPTLLKYIALRTVNLKNKKDKIEKNKEKEIERIVKVIENQVNKVDKKEWLPSEVVSVMNLFSNTQPEIKKETKEFIERKIRKLSNYNMYDIVQMLKTVKRIKVRMNIEELKEYIEKNIETLLKQSSLINIYSMLNELAVNGVKLNNTTIEKIIEHIEEEGKELEFKEVTNTYNSLSRHIDVGTEKIISGENGENMVEKGKNIIETLYNKVLKHIEEGKDDFEGIVDVLDGTVNIMNVWNINKGENKESTTNGVTSAGRNTGQVKEYSNKELLKRCEVLINRLKYHFNNSLEPKLIRILLRNISTLRYYDEELMEMIIGHYKSTHRKWSLQGKYGNK
;
A
#
# COMPACT_ATOMS: atom_id res chain seq x y z
N MET A 1 -27.21 -22.17 31.47
CA MET A 1 -26.47 -22.57 30.25
C MET A 1 -25.54 -21.43 29.84
N LEU A 2 -24.23 -21.56 30.08
CA LEU A 2 -23.25 -20.68 29.42
C LEU A 2 -23.26 -21.05 27.94
N LYS A 3 -23.74 -20.15 27.07
CA LYS A 3 -23.53 -20.31 25.62
C LYS A 3 -22.01 -20.45 25.41
N SER A 4 -21.55 -21.60 24.90
CA SER A 4 -20.14 -21.74 24.56
C SER A 4 -19.82 -20.73 23.45
N TYR A 5 -18.78 -19.94 23.65
CA TYR A 5 -18.29 -19.07 22.59
C TYR A 5 -17.61 -19.93 21.54
N THR A 6 -17.87 -19.65 20.26
CA THR A 6 -17.18 -20.25 19.11
C THR A 6 -16.35 -19.19 18.40
N PRO A 7 -15.31 -19.58 17.62
CA PRO A 7 -14.53 -18.62 16.83
C PRO A 7 -15.41 -17.77 15.90
N THR A 8 -16.39 -18.40 15.26
CA THR A 8 -17.34 -17.75 14.34
C THR A 8 -18.21 -16.71 15.06
N LEU A 9 -18.68 -17.01 16.28
CA LEU A 9 -19.43 -16.05 17.08
C LEU A 9 -18.54 -14.87 17.47
N LEU A 10 -17.29 -15.11 17.88
CA LEU A 10 -16.35 -14.05 18.22
C LEU A 10 -16.03 -13.16 17.01
N LYS A 11 -15.85 -13.74 15.83
CA LYS A 11 -15.74 -13.01 14.55
C LYS A 11 -16.95 -12.10 14.32
N TYR A 12 -18.16 -12.64 14.46
CA TYR A 12 -19.38 -11.87 14.24
C TYR A 12 -19.50 -10.67 15.19
N ILE A 13 -19.24 -10.89 16.48
CA ILE A 13 -19.27 -9.84 17.50
C ILE A 13 -18.19 -8.79 17.18
N ALA A 14 -16.98 -9.22 16.80
CA ALA A 14 -15.89 -8.31 16.43
C ALA A 14 -16.27 -7.40 15.25
N LEU A 15 -16.80 -7.96 14.16
CA LEU A 15 -17.24 -7.21 12.99
C LEU A 15 -18.36 -6.21 13.31
N ARG A 16 -19.38 -6.66 14.06
CA ARG A 16 -20.48 -5.79 14.53
C ARG A 16 -19.94 -4.63 15.37
N THR A 17 -18.96 -4.88 16.24
CA THR A 17 -18.38 -3.87 17.13
C THR A 17 -17.57 -2.83 16.37
N VAL A 18 -16.79 -3.24 15.36
CA VAL A 18 -16.09 -2.30 14.46
C VAL A 18 -17.09 -1.44 13.69
N ASN A 19 -18.15 -2.04 13.15
CA ASN A 19 -19.21 -1.29 12.45
C ASN A 19 -19.94 -0.31 13.36
N LEU A 20 -20.22 -0.71 14.61
CA LEU A 20 -20.76 0.19 15.62
C LEU A 20 -19.81 1.36 15.81
N LYS A 21 -18.52 1.13 16.10
CA LYS A 21 -17.53 2.20 16.30
C LYS A 21 -17.50 3.21 15.14
N ASN A 22 -17.62 2.74 13.90
CA ASN A 22 -17.53 3.60 12.71
C ASN A 22 -18.80 4.43 12.41
N LYS A 23 -19.95 4.12 13.02
CA LYS A 23 -21.15 4.96 12.86
C LYS A 23 -21.00 6.30 13.60
N LYS A 24 -21.20 7.43 12.90
CA LYS A 24 -21.25 8.77 13.49
C LYS A 24 -22.62 9.03 14.10
N ASP A 25 -22.85 8.60 15.35
CA ASP A 25 -24.08 8.87 16.09
C ASP A 25 -23.81 9.71 17.34
N LYS A 26 -24.70 10.67 17.65
CA LYS A 26 -24.57 11.69 18.72
C LYS A 26 -24.55 11.14 20.16
N ILE A 27 -24.70 9.83 20.39
CA ILE A 27 -24.70 9.19 21.72
C ILE A 27 -23.35 8.47 21.93
N GLU A 28 -22.26 9.22 22.02
CA GLU A 28 -20.89 8.66 22.03
C GLU A 28 -20.53 7.95 23.35
N LYS A 29 -20.91 8.50 24.51
CA LYS A 29 -20.45 7.97 25.82
C LYS A 29 -20.97 6.58 26.18
N ASN A 30 -22.24 6.27 25.89
CA ASN A 30 -22.79 4.94 26.21
C ASN A 30 -22.24 3.87 25.25
N LYS A 31 -21.99 4.28 24.01
CA LYS A 31 -21.43 3.44 22.95
C LYS A 31 -19.98 3.07 23.21
N GLU A 32 -19.15 3.99 23.70
CA GLU A 32 -17.77 3.70 24.10
C GLU A 32 -17.69 2.67 25.23
N LYS A 33 -18.51 2.84 26.28
CA LYS A 33 -18.59 1.87 27.39
C LYS A 33 -19.05 0.48 26.94
N GLU A 34 -19.97 0.42 26.00
CA GLU A 34 -20.43 -0.85 25.42
C GLU A 34 -19.33 -1.53 24.61
N ILE A 35 -18.62 -0.77 23.76
CA ILE A 35 -17.47 -1.27 23.00
C ILE A 35 -16.38 -1.80 23.93
N GLU A 36 -16.02 -1.07 24.99
CA GLU A 36 -15.02 -1.52 25.97
C GLU A 36 -15.42 -2.84 26.65
N ARG A 37 -16.69 -2.99 27.01
CA ARG A 37 -17.23 -4.24 27.59
C ARG A 37 -17.11 -5.40 26.60
N ILE A 38 -17.50 -5.18 25.35
CA ILE A 38 -17.44 -6.22 24.31
C ILE A 38 -15.99 -6.64 24.04
N VAL A 39 -15.07 -5.68 23.95
CA VAL A 39 -13.63 -5.94 23.75
C VAL A 39 -13.08 -6.79 24.88
N LYS A 40 -13.39 -6.46 26.14
CA LYS A 40 -12.98 -7.27 27.32
C LYS A 40 -13.57 -8.68 27.28
N VAL A 41 -14.83 -8.83 26.85
CA VAL A 41 -15.44 -10.15 26.68
C VAL A 41 -14.69 -10.95 25.62
N ILE A 42 -14.46 -10.39 24.44
CA ILE A 42 -13.73 -11.06 23.36
C ILE A 42 -12.34 -11.48 23.83
N GLU A 43 -11.56 -10.56 24.42
CA GLU A 43 -10.22 -10.86 24.92
C GLU A 43 -10.22 -12.03 25.92
N ASN A 44 -11.17 -12.05 26.85
CA ASN A 44 -11.28 -13.13 27.84
C ASN A 44 -11.70 -14.47 27.25
N GLN A 45 -12.36 -14.49 26.08
CA GLN A 45 -12.83 -15.72 25.43
C GLN A 45 -11.83 -16.27 24.41
N VAL A 46 -11.02 -15.43 23.77
CA VAL A 46 -10.05 -15.84 22.73
C VAL A 46 -9.17 -17.01 23.18
N ASN A 47 -8.71 -16.99 24.44
CA ASN A 47 -7.85 -18.05 25.00
C ASN A 47 -8.61 -19.30 25.49
N LYS A 48 -9.95 -19.24 25.58
CA LYS A 48 -10.80 -20.31 26.14
C LYS A 48 -11.47 -21.16 25.07
N VAL A 49 -11.68 -20.60 23.88
CA VAL A 49 -12.21 -21.33 22.71
C VAL A 49 -11.17 -22.31 22.19
N ASP A 50 -11.59 -23.48 21.70
CA ASP A 50 -10.66 -24.52 21.24
C ASP A 50 -9.68 -23.95 20.22
N LYS A 51 -8.40 -24.14 20.52
CA LYS A 51 -7.28 -23.71 19.70
C LYS A 51 -7.23 -24.41 18.35
N LYS A 52 -7.99 -25.47 18.07
CA LYS A 52 -8.01 -26.13 16.75
C LYS A 52 -9.07 -25.59 15.79
N GLU A 53 -10.09 -24.88 16.28
CA GLU A 53 -11.27 -24.49 15.50
C GLU A 53 -11.14 -23.18 14.70
N TRP A 54 -10.12 -22.37 14.98
CA TRP A 54 -10.01 -21.03 14.42
C TRP A 54 -9.60 -21.04 12.95
N LEU A 55 -10.35 -20.34 12.11
CA LEU A 55 -10.05 -20.00 10.72
C LEU A 55 -9.27 -18.68 10.62
N PRO A 56 -8.51 -18.45 9.51
CA PRO A 56 -7.86 -17.17 9.22
C PRO A 56 -8.73 -15.95 9.45
N SER A 57 -9.86 -15.88 8.76
CA SER A 57 -10.77 -14.73 8.81
C SER A 57 -11.32 -14.43 10.21
N GLU A 58 -11.37 -15.41 11.10
CA GLU A 58 -11.86 -15.23 12.48
C GLU A 58 -10.79 -14.58 13.35
N VAL A 59 -9.55 -15.05 13.25
CA VAL A 59 -8.40 -14.45 13.93
C VAL A 59 -8.21 -13.01 13.43
N VAL A 60 -8.25 -12.81 12.11
CA VAL A 60 -8.11 -11.48 11.48
C VAL A 60 -9.21 -10.52 11.92
N SER A 61 -10.45 -10.98 12.08
CA SER A 61 -11.55 -10.13 12.55
C SER A 61 -11.33 -9.66 14.00
N VAL A 62 -10.80 -10.52 14.86
CA VAL A 62 -10.42 -10.16 16.23
C VAL A 62 -9.24 -9.18 16.24
N MET A 63 -8.21 -9.41 15.40
CA MET A 63 -7.09 -8.46 15.25
C MET A 63 -7.57 -7.10 14.77
N ASN A 64 -8.50 -7.07 13.81
CA ASN A 64 -9.07 -5.83 13.30
C ASN A 64 -9.85 -5.08 14.39
N LEU A 65 -10.63 -5.78 15.22
CA LEU A 65 -11.28 -5.17 16.37
C LEU A 65 -10.25 -4.51 17.29
N PHE A 66 -9.24 -5.26 17.75
CA PHE A 66 -8.23 -4.73 18.67
C PHE A 66 -7.42 -3.57 18.06
N SER A 67 -7.12 -3.63 16.77
CA SER A 67 -6.46 -2.55 16.05
C SER A 67 -7.30 -1.27 16.01
N ASN A 68 -8.62 -1.41 15.82
CA ASN A 68 -9.53 -0.28 15.78
C ASN A 68 -9.83 0.27 17.17
N THR A 69 -9.98 -0.57 18.20
CA THR A 69 -10.33 -0.12 19.56
C THR A 69 -9.12 0.24 20.41
N GLN A 70 -7.91 -0.17 20.02
CA GLN A 70 -6.64 0.05 20.71
C GLN A 70 -6.69 -0.22 22.23
N PRO A 71 -7.26 -1.36 22.67
CA PRO A 71 -7.26 -1.70 24.08
C PRO A 71 -5.84 -2.08 24.53
N GLU A 72 -5.61 -2.09 25.83
CA GLU A 72 -4.47 -2.81 26.39
C GLU A 72 -4.71 -4.31 26.24
N ILE A 73 -3.94 -4.96 25.35
CA ILE A 73 -4.07 -6.40 25.07
C ILE A 73 -3.11 -7.18 25.96
N LYS A 74 -3.64 -8.14 26.71
CA LYS A 74 -2.90 -9.09 27.56
C LYS A 74 -1.88 -9.89 26.76
N LYS A 75 -0.78 -10.26 27.41
CA LYS A 75 0.33 -11.01 26.80
C LYS A 75 -0.13 -12.34 26.22
N GLU A 76 -0.97 -13.08 26.93
CA GLU A 76 -1.45 -14.40 26.52
C GLU A 76 -2.28 -14.33 25.23
N THR A 77 -3.08 -13.27 25.08
CA THR A 77 -3.88 -13.02 23.88
C THR A 77 -2.99 -12.71 22.68
N LYS A 78 -1.91 -11.94 22.87
CA LYS A 78 -0.92 -11.69 21.80
C LYS A 78 -0.24 -12.99 21.38
N GLU A 79 0.24 -13.77 22.34
CA GLU A 79 0.88 -15.07 22.07
C GLU A 79 -0.07 -16.08 21.40
N PHE A 80 -1.36 -16.02 21.71
CA PHE A 80 -2.38 -16.78 20.99
C PHE A 80 -2.45 -16.36 19.52
N ILE A 81 -2.58 -15.05 19.24
CA ILE A 81 -2.67 -14.51 17.88
C ILE A 81 -1.40 -14.84 17.09
N GLU A 82 -0.21 -14.65 17.66
CA GLU A 82 1.08 -14.95 17.02
C GLU A 82 1.17 -16.43 16.61
N ARG A 83 0.82 -17.36 17.51
CA ARG A 83 0.81 -18.79 17.21
C ARG A 83 -0.21 -19.15 16.15
N LYS A 84 -1.35 -18.47 16.14
CA LYS A 84 -2.42 -18.69 15.16
C LYS A 84 -1.99 -18.26 13.78
N ILE A 85 -1.47 -17.05 13.64
CA ILE A 85 -0.98 -16.51 12.38
C ILE A 85 0.06 -17.45 11.74
N ARG A 86 0.99 -17.99 12.54
CA ARG A 86 2.03 -18.91 12.04
C ARG A 86 1.51 -20.27 11.57
N LYS A 87 0.39 -20.76 12.13
CA LYS A 87 -0.10 -22.13 11.87
C LYS A 87 -1.22 -22.19 10.85
N LEU A 88 -1.93 -21.09 10.66
CA LEU A 88 -3.07 -21.08 9.76
C LEU A 88 -2.60 -21.05 8.31
N SER A 89 -3.28 -21.82 7.47
CA SER A 89 -3.15 -21.83 6.02
C SER A 89 -4.44 -21.28 5.39
N ASN A 90 -4.44 -21.11 4.07
CA ASN A 90 -5.63 -20.70 3.30
C ASN A 90 -6.12 -19.27 3.61
N TYR A 91 -5.18 -18.34 3.82
CA TYR A 91 -5.48 -16.91 3.76
C TYR A 91 -5.92 -16.52 2.34
N ASN A 92 -6.99 -15.72 2.24
CA ASN A 92 -7.29 -14.96 1.03
C ASN A 92 -6.57 -13.60 1.06
N MET A 93 -6.53 -12.86 -0.06
CA MET A 93 -5.82 -11.57 -0.13
C MET A 93 -6.36 -10.53 0.86
N TYR A 94 -7.67 -10.53 1.14
CA TYR A 94 -8.24 -9.61 2.12
C TYR A 94 -7.71 -9.88 3.54
N ASP A 95 -7.66 -11.14 3.95
CA ASP A 95 -7.12 -11.54 5.26
C ASP A 95 -5.65 -11.12 5.39
N ILE A 96 -4.85 -11.30 4.33
CA ILE A 96 -3.43 -10.87 4.27
C ILE A 96 -3.29 -9.36 4.46
N VAL A 97 -4.09 -8.57 3.73
CA VAL A 97 -4.11 -7.10 3.85
C VAL A 97 -4.46 -6.67 5.27
N GLN A 98 -5.51 -7.26 5.85
CA GLN A 98 -5.94 -6.90 7.21
C GLN A 98 -4.90 -7.31 8.25
N MET A 99 -4.23 -8.45 8.08
CA MET A 99 -3.12 -8.85 8.95
C MET A 99 -1.99 -7.82 8.92
N LEU A 100 -1.48 -7.49 7.74
CA LEU A 100 -0.40 -6.51 7.56
C LEU A 100 -0.74 -5.16 8.18
N LYS A 101 -1.98 -4.67 8.02
CA LYS A 101 -2.45 -3.41 8.61
C LYS A 101 -2.51 -3.43 10.15
N THR A 102 -2.84 -4.59 10.72
CA THR A 102 -3.21 -4.68 12.14
C THR A 102 -2.03 -5.05 13.03
N VAL A 103 -1.11 -5.92 12.59
CA VAL A 103 0.01 -6.47 13.40
C VAL A 103 0.82 -5.40 14.12
N LYS A 104 1.21 -4.33 13.42
CA LYS A 104 2.00 -3.22 13.99
C LYS A 104 1.21 -2.44 15.05
N ARG A 105 -0.09 -2.23 14.82
CA ARG A 105 -0.96 -1.46 15.73
C ARG A 105 -1.22 -2.21 17.04
N ILE A 106 -1.42 -3.53 16.95
CA ILE A 106 -1.69 -4.39 18.13
C ILE A 106 -0.41 -4.95 18.77
N LYS A 107 0.76 -4.61 18.22
CA LYS A 107 2.09 -5.04 18.70
C LYS A 107 2.24 -6.57 18.74
N VAL A 108 1.76 -7.23 17.69
CA VAL A 108 1.88 -8.69 17.47
C VAL A 108 2.99 -8.93 16.46
N ARG A 109 3.86 -9.92 16.73
CA ARG A 109 4.95 -10.29 15.83
C ARG A 109 4.44 -11.19 14.71
N MET A 110 4.84 -10.89 13.48
CA MET A 110 4.57 -11.71 12.30
C MET A 110 5.86 -11.86 11.49
N ASN A 111 6.12 -13.06 10.99
CA ASN A 111 7.20 -13.28 10.05
C ASN A 111 6.69 -12.87 8.66
N ILE A 112 7.13 -11.70 8.17
CA ILE A 112 6.67 -11.17 6.89
C ILE A 112 7.24 -11.99 5.72
N GLU A 113 8.43 -12.59 5.87
CA GLU A 113 9.02 -13.45 4.85
C GLU A 113 8.24 -14.75 4.67
N GLU A 114 7.80 -15.40 5.75
CA GLU A 114 6.91 -16.58 5.66
C GLU A 114 5.58 -16.22 4.96
N LEU A 115 5.04 -15.03 5.23
CA LEU A 115 3.82 -14.55 4.57
C LEU A 115 4.06 -14.27 3.07
N LYS A 116 5.22 -13.71 2.73
CA LYS A 116 5.65 -13.52 1.34
C LYS A 116 5.74 -14.85 0.61
N GLU A 117 6.46 -15.83 1.17
CA GLU A 117 6.57 -17.17 0.60
C GLU A 117 5.19 -17.83 0.39
N TYR A 118 4.28 -17.66 1.35
CA TYR A 118 2.89 -18.11 1.20
C TYR A 118 2.19 -17.44 0.00
N ILE A 119 2.32 -16.11 -0.15
CA ILE A 119 1.70 -15.38 -1.27
C ILE A 119 2.26 -15.89 -2.60
N GLU A 120 3.59 -15.95 -2.73
CA GLU A 120 4.27 -16.34 -3.96
C GLU A 120 3.93 -17.79 -4.37
N LYS A 121 3.82 -18.70 -3.40
CA LYS A 121 3.43 -20.09 -3.64
C LYS A 121 1.97 -20.26 -4.05
N ASN A 122 1.07 -19.38 -3.59
CA ASN A 122 -0.38 -19.53 -3.77
C ASN A 122 -1.00 -18.47 -4.69
N ILE A 123 -0.18 -17.67 -5.40
CA ILE A 123 -0.64 -16.47 -6.12
C ILE A 123 -1.76 -16.76 -7.12
N GLU A 124 -1.70 -17.86 -7.86
CA GLU A 124 -2.74 -18.20 -8.85
C GLU A 124 -4.11 -18.44 -8.21
N THR A 125 -4.12 -19.11 -7.05
CA THR A 125 -5.37 -19.36 -6.32
C THR A 125 -5.89 -18.07 -5.69
N LEU A 126 -4.98 -17.24 -5.18
CA LEU A 126 -5.31 -15.93 -4.61
C LEU A 126 -5.94 -15.01 -5.67
N LEU A 127 -5.37 -14.96 -6.87
CA LEU A 127 -5.85 -14.10 -7.97
C LEU A 127 -7.27 -14.51 -8.43
N LYS A 128 -7.52 -15.81 -8.63
CA LYS A 128 -8.84 -16.33 -9.03
C LYS A 128 -9.99 -15.96 -8.10
N GLN A 129 -9.69 -15.62 -6.84
CA GLN A 129 -10.69 -15.32 -5.80
C GLN A 129 -10.71 -13.84 -5.41
N SER A 130 -9.88 -13.00 -6.03
CA SER A 130 -9.66 -11.63 -5.61
C SER A 130 -10.17 -10.64 -6.64
N SER A 131 -10.73 -9.53 -6.18
CA SER A 131 -10.95 -8.36 -7.03
C SER A 131 -9.64 -7.57 -7.18
N LEU A 132 -9.58 -6.73 -8.21
CA LEU A 132 -8.48 -5.77 -8.39
C LEU A 132 -8.18 -4.94 -7.13
N ILE A 133 -9.23 -4.57 -6.38
CA ILE A 133 -9.13 -3.88 -5.09
C ILE A 133 -8.26 -4.63 -4.08
N ASN A 134 -8.47 -5.95 -3.98
CA ASN A 134 -7.69 -6.78 -3.08
C ASN A 134 -6.22 -6.89 -3.53
N ILE A 135 -5.99 -6.95 -4.84
CA ILE A 135 -4.64 -7.04 -5.44
C ILE A 135 -3.82 -5.78 -5.12
N TYR A 136 -4.28 -4.59 -5.52
CA TYR A 136 -3.52 -3.37 -5.27
C TYR A 136 -3.41 -3.06 -3.77
N SER A 137 -4.39 -3.48 -2.96
CA SER A 137 -4.32 -3.35 -1.49
C SER A 137 -3.24 -4.23 -0.90
N MET A 138 -3.12 -5.48 -1.36
CA MET A 138 -2.08 -6.41 -0.93
C MET A 138 -0.69 -5.89 -1.29
N LEU A 139 -0.49 -5.48 -2.56
CA LEU A 139 0.77 -4.91 -3.03
C LEU A 139 1.18 -3.68 -2.20
N ASN A 140 0.23 -2.77 -1.95
CA ASN A 140 0.51 -1.58 -1.15
C ASN A 140 0.90 -1.92 0.29
N GLU A 141 0.20 -2.85 0.95
CA GLU A 141 0.53 -3.22 2.33
C GLU A 141 1.86 -3.99 2.44
N LEU A 142 2.21 -4.81 1.45
CA LEU A 142 3.54 -5.43 1.38
C LEU A 142 4.63 -4.36 1.27
N ALA A 143 4.46 -3.38 0.37
CA ALA A 143 5.41 -2.29 0.19
C ALA A 143 5.57 -1.43 1.46
N VAL A 144 4.47 -1.14 2.18
CA VAL A 144 4.50 -0.43 3.47
C VAL A 144 5.28 -1.21 4.53
N ASN A 145 5.30 -2.53 4.45
CA ASN A 145 6.09 -3.42 5.32
C ASN A 145 7.49 -3.72 4.75
N GLY A 146 7.91 -3.02 3.69
CA GLY A 146 9.25 -3.17 3.11
C GLY A 146 9.47 -4.45 2.31
N VAL A 147 8.39 -5.11 1.87
CA VAL A 147 8.44 -6.38 1.15
C VAL A 147 8.04 -6.21 -0.31
N LYS A 148 8.88 -6.76 -1.19
CA LYS A 148 8.61 -6.93 -2.62
C LYS A 148 8.39 -8.41 -2.95
N LEU A 149 7.44 -8.67 -3.84
CA LEU A 149 7.24 -10.01 -4.41
C LEU A 149 8.28 -10.29 -5.49
N ASN A 150 8.56 -11.57 -5.73
CA ASN A 150 9.44 -11.99 -6.82
C ASN A 150 8.84 -11.68 -8.21
N ASN A 151 9.71 -11.58 -9.22
CA ASN A 151 9.33 -11.18 -10.57
C ASN A 151 8.26 -12.08 -11.20
N THR A 152 8.36 -13.40 -11.02
CA THR A 152 7.37 -14.37 -11.54
C THR A 152 5.98 -14.15 -10.93
N THR A 153 5.92 -13.77 -9.65
CA THR A 153 4.65 -13.48 -8.97
C THR A 153 4.05 -12.18 -9.48
N ILE A 154 4.88 -11.15 -9.70
CA ILE A 154 4.45 -9.88 -10.30
C ILE A 154 3.96 -10.08 -11.73
N GLU A 155 4.63 -10.90 -12.54
CA GLU A 155 4.22 -11.24 -13.89
C GLU A 155 2.81 -11.86 -13.92
N LYS A 156 2.53 -12.84 -13.05
CA LYS A 156 1.18 -13.44 -12.93
C LYS A 156 0.12 -12.42 -12.52
N ILE A 157 0.47 -11.45 -11.67
CA ILE A 157 -0.43 -10.37 -11.28
C ILE A 157 -0.73 -9.46 -12.49
N ILE A 158 0.29 -9.12 -13.28
CA ILE A 158 0.13 -8.29 -14.49
C ILE A 158 -0.78 -9.00 -15.50
N GLU A 159 -0.49 -10.28 -15.79
CA GLU A 159 -1.30 -11.10 -16.71
C GLU A 159 -2.77 -11.14 -16.27
N HIS A 160 -3.03 -11.34 -14.98
CA HIS A 160 -4.38 -11.33 -14.44
C HIS A 160 -5.09 -9.99 -14.61
N ILE A 161 -4.39 -8.86 -14.41
CA ILE A 161 -4.94 -7.51 -14.60
C ILE A 161 -5.27 -7.26 -16.08
N GLU A 162 -4.42 -7.73 -17.00
CA GLU A 162 -4.63 -7.62 -18.44
C GLU A 162 -5.81 -8.50 -18.91
N GLU A 163 -5.90 -9.73 -18.42
CA GLU A 163 -6.97 -10.69 -18.73
C GLU A 163 -8.35 -10.23 -18.27
N GLU A 164 -8.45 -9.52 -17.13
CA GLU A 164 -9.75 -9.04 -16.66
C GLU A 164 -10.44 -8.11 -17.67
N GLY A 165 -9.68 -7.42 -18.54
CA GLY A 165 -10.21 -6.70 -19.72
C GLY A 165 -11.23 -5.59 -19.44
N LYS A 166 -11.45 -5.24 -18.16
CA LYS A 166 -12.46 -4.27 -17.74
C LYS A 166 -11.97 -2.84 -17.96
N GLU A 167 -12.91 -1.97 -18.32
CA GLU A 167 -12.69 -0.54 -18.23
C GLU A 167 -12.62 -0.15 -16.75
N LEU A 168 -11.44 0.28 -16.32
CA LEU A 168 -11.16 0.62 -14.93
C LEU A 168 -11.54 2.06 -14.63
N GLU A 169 -12.17 2.29 -13.48
CA GLU A 169 -12.41 3.64 -12.99
C GLU A 169 -11.09 4.34 -12.65
N PHE A 170 -11.08 5.68 -12.66
CA PHE A 170 -9.87 6.47 -12.39
C PHE A 170 -9.15 6.04 -11.11
N LYS A 171 -9.91 5.79 -10.04
CA LYS A 171 -9.34 5.38 -8.75
C LYS A 171 -8.72 3.98 -8.79
N GLU A 172 -9.30 3.06 -9.57
CA GLU A 172 -8.73 1.72 -9.75
C GLU A 172 -7.44 1.76 -10.57
N VAL A 173 -7.40 2.56 -11.64
CA VAL A 173 -6.20 2.75 -12.47
C VAL A 173 -5.06 3.34 -11.63
N THR A 174 -5.32 4.43 -10.90
CA THR A 174 -4.31 5.16 -10.13
C THR A 174 -3.77 4.33 -8.95
N ASN A 175 -4.64 3.60 -8.24
CA ASN A 175 -4.23 2.65 -7.19
C ASN A 175 -3.39 1.51 -7.75
N THR A 176 -3.79 0.93 -8.88
CA THR A 176 -3.07 -0.16 -9.54
C THR A 176 -1.70 0.31 -9.98
N TYR A 177 -1.61 1.47 -10.64
CA TYR A 177 -0.35 2.10 -11.06
C TYR A 177 0.60 2.30 -9.87
N ASN A 178 0.13 2.97 -8.80
CA ASN A 178 0.96 3.24 -7.63
C ASN A 178 1.42 1.92 -6.99
N SER A 179 0.52 0.96 -6.80
CA SER A 179 0.85 -0.31 -6.16
C SER A 179 1.89 -1.12 -6.95
N LEU A 180 1.73 -1.26 -8.27
CA LEU A 180 2.68 -1.99 -9.12
C LEU A 180 4.03 -1.30 -9.21
N SER A 181 4.05 0.04 -9.32
CA SER A 181 5.29 0.82 -9.44
C SER A 181 6.27 0.61 -8.27
N ARG A 182 5.76 0.20 -7.09
CA ARG A 182 6.56 -0.08 -5.90
C ARG A 182 7.20 -1.48 -5.90
N HIS A 183 6.72 -2.37 -6.77
CA HIS A 183 7.19 -3.75 -6.89
C HIS A 183 7.94 -4.03 -8.18
N ILE A 184 7.71 -3.24 -9.24
CA ILE A 184 8.41 -3.40 -10.51
C ILE A 184 9.75 -2.66 -10.43
N ASP A 185 10.85 -3.42 -10.43
CA ASP A 185 12.19 -2.88 -10.61
C ASP A 185 12.47 -2.69 -12.10
N VAL A 186 12.04 -1.55 -12.64
CA VAL A 186 12.23 -1.21 -14.06
C VAL A 186 13.71 -0.87 -14.36
N GLY A 187 14.62 -1.02 -13.39
CA GLY A 187 15.99 -0.52 -13.41
C GLY A 187 17.08 -1.53 -13.78
N THR A 188 16.74 -2.75 -14.19
CA THR A 188 17.73 -3.79 -14.55
C THR A 188 17.60 -4.22 -16.00
N GLU A 189 18.10 -3.41 -16.93
CA GLU A 189 18.68 -3.98 -18.16
C GLU A 189 20.07 -4.46 -17.83
N LYS A 190 20.18 -5.77 -17.56
CA LYS A 190 21.40 -6.56 -17.35
C LYS A 190 22.13 -6.28 -16.04
N ILE A 191 22.09 -7.26 -15.15
CA ILE A 191 23.24 -8.00 -14.63
C ILE A 191 22.64 -9.20 -13.85
N ILE A 192 22.72 -10.38 -14.44
CA ILE A 192 22.32 -11.70 -13.90
C ILE A 192 20.80 -11.95 -13.79
N SER A 193 20.10 -12.00 -14.92
CA SER A 193 18.85 -12.78 -15.00
C SER A 193 18.74 -13.36 -16.40
N GLY A 194 18.47 -14.66 -16.53
CA GLY A 194 18.21 -15.32 -17.82
C GLY A 194 17.01 -14.70 -18.56
N GLU A 195 16.65 -15.26 -19.72
CA GLU A 195 15.59 -14.76 -20.63
C GLU A 195 14.29 -14.32 -19.91
N ASN A 196 13.91 -14.97 -18.80
CA ASN A 196 12.73 -14.62 -18.01
C ASN A 196 12.80 -13.23 -17.32
N GLY A 197 13.99 -12.72 -17.01
CA GLY A 197 14.14 -11.42 -16.34
C GLY A 197 13.99 -10.22 -17.29
N GLU A 198 14.52 -10.33 -18.52
CA GLU A 198 14.36 -9.29 -19.55
C GLU A 198 12.90 -9.17 -19.99
N ASN A 199 12.18 -10.29 -20.09
CA ASN A 199 10.76 -10.31 -20.44
C ASN A 199 9.87 -9.66 -19.35
N MET A 200 10.21 -9.85 -18.06
CA MET A 200 9.46 -9.23 -16.96
C MET A 200 9.65 -7.71 -16.86
N VAL A 201 10.87 -7.21 -17.09
CA VAL A 201 11.12 -5.76 -17.11
C VAL A 201 10.31 -5.11 -18.24
N GLU A 202 10.26 -5.73 -19.41
CA GLU A 202 9.49 -5.22 -20.54
C GLU A 202 7.98 -5.27 -20.31
N LYS A 203 7.44 -6.41 -19.82
CA LYS A 203 6.04 -6.51 -19.37
C LYS A 203 5.70 -5.45 -18.32
N GLY A 204 6.59 -5.24 -17.35
CA GLY A 204 6.46 -4.23 -16.32
C GLY A 204 6.41 -2.80 -16.87
N LYS A 205 7.27 -2.46 -17.84
CA LYS A 205 7.22 -1.16 -18.55
C LYS A 205 5.89 -1.00 -19.29
N ASN A 206 5.46 -2.02 -20.04
CA ASN A 206 4.26 -1.98 -20.86
C ASN A 206 2.98 -1.76 -20.05
N ILE A 207 2.84 -2.46 -18.91
CA ILE A 207 1.66 -2.27 -18.06
C ILE A 207 1.66 -0.89 -17.39
N ILE A 208 2.81 -0.41 -16.92
CA ILE A 208 2.94 0.93 -16.34
C ILE A 208 2.60 2.00 -17.37
N GLU A 209 3.04 1.83 -18.60
CA GLU A 209 2.73 2.72 -19.72
C GLU A 209 1.23 2.72 -20.05
N THR A 210 0.64 1.52 -20.16
CA THR A 210 -0.78 1.35 -20.42
C THR A 210 -1.63 1.99 -19.33
N LEU A 211 -1.28 1.79 -18.06
CA LEU A 211 -1.97 2.41 -16.94
C LEU A 211 -1.81 3.94 -16.94
N TYR A 212 -0.61 4.45 -17.22
CA TYR A 212 -0.38 5.89 -17.33
C TYR A 212 -1.21 6.53 -18.45
N ASN A 213 -1.29 5.90 -19.62
CA ASN A 213 -2.12 6.38 -20.73
C ASN A 213 -3.62 6.36 -20.39
N LYS A 214 -4.09 5.36 -19.62
CA LYS A 214 -5.45 5.36 -19.07
C LYS A 214 -5.68 6.52 -18.09
N VAL A 215 -4.69 6.85 -17.24
CA VAL A 215 -4.75 8.02 -16.34
C VAL A 215 -4.93 9.30 -17.15
N LEU A 216 -4.13 9.50 -18.21
CA LEU A 216 -4.24 10.68 -19.07
C LEU A 216 -5.62 10.79 -19.73
N LYS A 217 -6.14 9.68 -20.26
CA LYS A 217 -7.49 9.64 -20.84
C LYS A 217 -8.57 10.07 -19.82
N HIS A 218 -8.50 9.56 -18.58
CA HIS A 218 -9.44 9.97 -17.53
C HIS A 218 -9.30 11.44 -17.13
N ILE A 219 -8.08 11.99 -17.15
CA ILE A 219 -7.83 13.42 -16.92
C ILE A 219 -8.46 14.26 -18.04
N GLU A 220 -8.32 13.86 -19.30
CA GLU A 220 -8.94 14.52 -20.45
C GLU A 220 -10.47 14.49 -20.36
N GLU A 221 -11.04 13.41 -19.84
CA GLU A 221 -12.47 13.25 -19.58
C GLU A 221 -12.95 13.98 -18.32
N GLY A 222 -12.06 14.62 -17.55
CA GLY A 222 -12.38 15.34 -16.31
C GLY A 222 -12.86 14.44 -15.16
N LYS A 223 -12.50 13.15 -15.19
CA LYS A 223 -12.84 12.15 -14.15
C LYS A 223 -11.79 12.06 -13.04
N ASP A 224 -10.76 12.89 -13.12
CA ASP A 224 -9.63 12.88 -12.21
C ASP A 224 -9.91 13.59 -10.88
N ASP A 225 -9.19 13.18 -9.85
CA ASP A 225 -9.22 13.80 -8.52
C ASP A 225 -7.79 13.99 -7.96
N PHE A 226 -7.68 14.81 -6.91
CA PHE A 226 -6.39 15.10 -6.29
C PHE A 226 -5.67 13.84 -5.80
N GLU A 227 -6.41 12.90 -5.18
CA GLU A 227 -5.83 11.71 -4.57
C GLU A 227 -5.20 10.79 -5.62
N GLY A 228 -5.93 10.50 -6.70
CA GLY A 228 -5.47 9.65 -7.79
C GLY A 228 -4.29 10.24 -8.54
N ILE A 229 -4.26 11.56 -8.77
CA ILE A 229 -3.09 12.21 -9.39
C ILE A 229 -1.87 12.13 -8.46
N VAL A 230 -2.03 12.35 -7.15
CA VAL A 230 -0.95 12.17 -6.17
C VAL A 230 -0.45 10.73 -6.14
N ASP A 231 -1.35 9.74 -6.23
CA ASP A 231 -0.99 8.32 -6.29
C ASP A 231 -0.14 7.99 -7.52
N VAL A 232 -0.49 8.52 -8.68
CA VAL A 232 0.29 8.32 -9.92
C VAL A 232 1.64 9.04 -9.83
N LEU A 233 1.66 10.30 -9.37
CA LEU A 233 2.90 11.04 -9.16
C LEU A 233 3.85 10.26 -8.23
N ASP A 234 3.31 9.70 -7.15
CA ASP A 234 4.08 8.87 -6.24
C ASP A 234 4.68 7.64 -6.91
N GLY A 235 3.89 6.94 -7.71
CA GLY A 235 4.38 5.80 -8.47
C GLY A 235 5.45 6.17 -9.48
N THR A 236 5.28 7.28 -10.21
CA THR A 236 6.26 7.76 -11.20
C THR A 236 7.59 8.12 -10.53
N VAL A 237 7.55 8.82 -9.39
CA VAL A 237 8.76 9.16 -8.62
C VAL A 237 9.44 7.92 -8.06
N ASN A 238 8.68 6.90 -7.62
CA ASN A 238 9.27 5.64 -7.15
C ASN A 238 10.03 4.92 -8.28
N ILE A 239 9.46 4.85 -9.48
CA ILE A 239 10.15 4.28 -10.66
C ILE A 239 11.45 5.05 -10.96
N MET A 240 11.39 6.38 -10.93
CA MET A 240 12.56 7.24 -11.14
C MET A 240 13.66 7.04 -10.10
N ASN A 241 13.30 6.90 -8.82
CA ASN A 241 14.28 6.71 -7.74
C ASN A 241 15.04 5.39 -7.88
N VAL A 242 14.34 4.32 -8.23
CA VAL A 242 14.97 3.02 -8.54
C VAL A 242 15.97 3.17 -9.70
N TRP A 243 15.64 3.99 -10.71
CA TRP A 243 16.54 4.26 -11.83
C TRP A 243 17.77 5.11 -11.47
N ASN A 244 17.65 6.02 -10.50
CA ASN A 244 18.76 6.88 -10.07
C ASN A 244 19.73 6.17 -9.13
N ILE A 245 19.26 5.27 -8.24
CA ILE A 245 20.12 4.51 -7.31
C ILE A 245 21.02 3.53 -8.08
N ASN A 246 20.49 2.86 -9.09
CA ASN A 246 21.25 1.92 -9.94
C ASN A 246 22.36 2.58 -10.79
N LYS A 247 22.38 3.92 -10.88
CA LYS A 247 23.48 4.70 -11.49
C LYS A 247 24.63 4.98 -10.52
N GLY A 248 24.37 4.95 -9.21
CA GLY A 248 25.37 5.20 -8.16
C GLY A 248 26.26 3.99 -7.87
N GLU A 249 25.69 2.79 -7.85
CA GLU A 249 26.42 1.57 -7.49
C GLU A 249 27.33 1.04 -8.61
N ASN A 250 27.11 1.44 -9.87
CA ASN A 250 27.98 1.06 -11.00
C ASN A 250 29.24 1.93 -11.16
N LYS A 251 29.51 2.89 -10.26
CA LYS A 251 30.71 3.74 -10.31
C LYS A 251 31.84 3.33 -9.37
N GLU A 252 31.66 2.34 -8.50
CA GLU A 252 32.69 1.93 -7.53
C GLU A 252 33.33 0.56 -7.78
N SER A 253 33.10 -0.08 -8.94
CA SER A 253 33.79 -1.34 -9.28
C SER A 253 34.48 -1.29 -10.65
N THR A 254 35.44 -0.38 -10.84
CA THR A 254 36.46 -0.54 -11.91
C THR A 254 37.66 0.36 -11.65
N THR A 255 38.48 -0.01 -10.66
CA THR A 255 39.92 0.26 -10.76
C THR A 255 40.59 -0.92 -11.44
N ASN A 256 41.25 -0.59 -12.56
CA ASN A 256 42.26 -1.33 -13.33
C ASN A 256 41.76 -2.06 -14.59
N GLY A 257 42.15 -1.52 -15.76
CA GLY A 257 42.25 -2.29 -17.01
C GLY A 257 41.90 -1.56 -18.31
N VAL A 258 42.86 -0.80 -18.85
CA VAL A 258 43.28 -0.73 -20.27
C VAL A 258 42.22 -0.84 -21.41
N THR A 259 42.07 0.28 -22.14
CA THR A 259 41.63 0.50 -23.54
C THR A 259 40.93 -0.63 -24.33
N SER A 260 39.73 -0.37 -24.87
CA SER A 260 39.50 0.11 -26.26
C SER A 260 38.05 -0.08 -26.72
N ALA A 261 37.67 0.69 -27.74
CA ALA A 261 36.59 0.44 -28.71
C ALA A 261 35.12 0.62 -28.26
N GLY A 262 34.58 1.76 -28.70
CA GLY A 262 33.19 2.13 -28.96
C GLY A 262 32.05 1.15 -28.66
N ARG A 263 31.13 1.58 -27.78
CA ARG A 263 29.70 1.20 -27.82
C ARG A 263 28.83 2.38 -27.38
N ASN A 264 27.96 2.82 -28.30
CA ASN A 264 26.85 3.74 -28.10
C ASN A 264 25.95 3.32 -26.92
N THR A 265 26.24 3.80 -25.71
CA THR A 265 25.47 3.45 -24.49
C THR A 265 24.95 4.66 -23.71
N GLY A 266 25.05 5.88 -24.27
CA GLY A 266 24.72 7.12 -23.57
C GLY A 266 23.35 7.76 -23.87
N GLN A 267 22.72 7.50 -25.02
CA GLN A 267 21.59 8.33 -25.48
C GLN A 267 20.20 7.90 -24.97
N VAL A 268 19.95 6.59 -24.77
CA VAL A 268 18.63 6.09 -24.32
C VAL A 268 18.40 6.36 -22.82
N LYS A 269 19.46 6.39 -22.02
CA LYS A 269 19.45 6.44 -20.53
C LYS A 269 19.23 7.84 -19.93
N GLU A 270 19.29 8.87 -20.76
CA GLU A 270 18.95 10.26 -20.38
C GLU A 270 17.52 10.61 -20.81
N TYR A 271 17.00 9.91 -21.83
CA TYR A 271 15.68 10.14 -22.40
C TYR A 271 14.56 9.66 -21.46
N SER A 272 14.72 8.47 -20.84
CA SER A 272 13.70 7.89 -19.94
C SER A 272 13.48 8.72 -18.67
N ASN A 273 14.54 9.24 -18.04
CA ASN A 273 14.42 10.13 -16.88
C ASN A 273 13.78 11.48 -17.27
N LYS A 274 14.12 12.03 -18.44
CA LYS A 274 13.49 13.27 -18.96
C LYS A 274 12.01 13.07 -19.22
N GLU A 275 11.62 11.91 -19.74
CA GLU A 275 10.22 11.58 -19.98
C GLU A 275 9.43 11.43 -18.67
N LEU A 276 9.94 10.68 -17.69
CA LEU A 276 9.29 10.57 -16.39
C LEU A 276 9.22 11.91 -15.65
N LEU A 277 10.24 12.78 -15.79
CA LEU A 277 10.19 14.16 -15.29
C LEU A 277 9.05 14.95 -15.93
N LYS A 278 8.90 14.89 -17.26
CA LYS A 278 7.78 15.54 -17.97
C LYS A 278 6.43 15.01 -17.49
N ARG A 279 6.30 13.70 -17.22
CA ARG A 279 5.07 13.14 -16.64
C ARG A 279 4.78 13.74 -15.27
N CYS A 280 5.79 13.81 -14.40
CA CYS A 280 5.66 14.46 -13.09
C CYS A 280 5.23 15.92 -13.23
N GLU A 281 5.81 16.69 -14.16
CA GLU A 281 5.43 18.09 -14.42
C GLU A 281 3.96 18.21 -14.86
N VAL A 282 3.49 17.37 -15.77
CA VAL A 282 2.08 17.33 -16.21
C VAL A 282 1.15 17.06 -15.03
N LEU A 283 1.46 16.05 -14.22
CA LEU A 283 0.66 15.68 -13.03
C LEU A 283 0.66 16.80 -11.99
N ILE A 284 1.82 17.41 -11.72
CA ILE A 284 1.94 18.52 -10.76
C ILE A 284 1.13 19.74 -11.21
N ASN A 285 1.18 20.10 -12.50
CA ASN A 285 0.36 21.16 -13.04
C ASN A 285 -1.14 20.83 -12.92
N ARG A 286 -1.53 19.57 -13.14
CA ARG A 286 -2.92 19.15 -12.96
C ARG A 286 -3.39 19.22 -11.50
N LEU A 287 -2.52 18.91 -10.53
CA LEU A 287 -2.86 18.97 -9.09
C LEU A 287 -3.28 20.37 -8.62
N LYS A 288 -2.72 21.43 -9.21
CA LYS A 288 -3.08 22.82 -8.88
C LYS A 288 -4.58 23.07 -9.04
N TYR A 289 -5.22 22.50 -10.07
CA TYR A 289 -6.66 22.67 -10.32
C TYR A 289 -7.56 22.03 -9.26
N HIS A 290 -7.08 21.00 -8.58
CA HIS A 290 -7.86 20.27 -7.56
C HIS A 290 -7.61 20.77 -6.13
N PHE A 291 -6.70 21.72 -5.98
CA PHE A 291 -6.19 22.12 -4.69
C PHE A 291 -7.24 22.89 -3.87
N ASN A 292 -7.58 22.40 -2.67
CA ASN A 292 -8.59 23.03 -1.82
C ASN A 292 -8.42 22.68 -0.32
N ASN A 293 -9.10 23.42 0.57
CA ASN A 293 -9.00 23.27 2.03
C ASN A 293 -9.61 21.97 2.59
N SER A 294 -10.36 21.21 1.79
CA SER A 294 -10.92 19.92 2.22
C SER A 294 -9.92 18.78 2.13
N LEU A 295 -8.82 18.96 1.38
CA LEU A 295 -7.80 17.93 1.17
C LEU A 295 -7.20 17.43 2.49
N GLU A 296 -7.05 16.12 2.58
CA GLU A 296 -6.45 15.47 3.74
C GLU A 296 -4.94 15.76 3.81
N PRO A 297 -4.40 16.18 4.97
CA PRO A 297 -2.98 16.50 5.13
C PRO A 297 -2.02 15.40 4.68
N LYS A 298 -2.46 14.13 4.75
CA LYS A 298 -1.68 12.98 4.28
C LYS A 298 -1.33 13.11 2.79
N LEU A 299 -2.25 13.57 1.95
CA LEU A 299 -2.04 13.70 0.50
C LEU A 299 -1.04 14.81 0.19
N ILE A 300 -1.15 15.94 0.89
CA ILE A 300 -0.20 17.05 0.73
C ILE A 300 1.21 16.66 1.18
N ARG A 301 1.34 15.84 2.24
CA ARG A 301 2.66 15.31 2.65
C ARG A 301 3.29 14.40 1.60
N ILE A 302 2.50 13.58 0.91
CA ILE A 302 2.98 12.74 -0.20
C ILE A 302 3.47 13.64 -1.35
N LEU A 303 2.67 14.64 -1.73
CA LEU A 303 3.04 15.62 -2.74
C LEU A 303 4.36 16.34 -2.40
N LEU A 304 4.48 16.86 -1.18
CA LEU A 304 5.70 17.53 -0.70
C LEU A 304 6.93 16.63 -0.75
N ARG A 305 6.81 15.37 -0.32
CA ARG A 305 7.89 14.37 -0.44
C ARG A 305 8.34 14.22 -1.89
N ASN A 306 7.38 14.11 -2.81
CA ASN A 306 7.65 13.84 -4.21
C ASN A 306 8.29 15.05 -4.90
N ILE A 307 7.76 16.26 -4.67
CA ILE A 307 8.37 17.52 -5.14
C ILE A 307 9.79 17.68 -4.61
N SER A 308 10.00 17.42 -3.31
CA SER A 308 11.34 17.48 -2.70
C SER A 308 12.30 16.46 -3.31
N THR A 309 11.82 15.24 -3.61
CA THR A 309 12.62 14.19 -4.25
C THR A 309 13.03 14.59 -5.66
N LEU A 310 12.08 15.17 -6.41
CA LEU A 310 12.31 15.68 -7.76
C LEU A 310 13.16 16.95 -7.80
N ARG A 311 13.37 17.62 -6.66
CA ARG A 311 13.93 18.98 -6.58
C ARG A 311 13.17 19.96 -7.47
N TYR A 312 11.87 19.72 -7.61
CA TYR A 312 10.98 20.56 -8.39
C TYR A 312 10.59 21.77 -7.56
N TYR A 313 10.74 22.99 -8.09
CA TYR A 313 10.32 24.21 -7.41
C TYR A 313 9.30 24.93 -8.29
N ASP A 314 8.09 25.08 -7.74
CA ASP A 314 6.99 25.82 -8.34
C ASP A 314 6.40 26.73 -7.26
N GLU A 315 6.57 28.03 -7.45
CA GLU A 315 6.23 29.04 -6.44
C GLU A 315 4.73 29.03 -6.11
N GLU A 316 3.88 29.00 -7.15
CA GLU A 316 2.43 28.95 -7.00
C GLU A 316 2.00 27.74 -6.18
N LEU A 317 2.52 26.55 -6.49
CA LEU A 317 2.20 25.34 -5.75
C LEU A 317 2.66 25.41 -4.29
N MET A 318 3.84 25.98 -4.03
CA MET A 318 4.33 26.16 -2.67
C MET A 318 3.45 27.13 -1.87
N GLU A 319 2.97 28.22 -2.50
CA GLU A 319 2.00 29.12 -1.90
C GLU A 319 0.68 28.42 -1.57
N MET A 320 0.16 27.60 -2.48
CA MET A 320 -1.04 26.79 -2.24
C MET A 320 -0.85 25.85 -1.04
N ILE A 321 0.29 25.16 -0.96
CA ILE A 321 0.61 24.26 0.15
C ILE A 321 0.70 25.01 1.49
N ILE A 322 1.37 26.16 1.50
CA ILE A 322 1.46 27.02 2.70
C ILE A 322 0.07 27.53 3.10
N GLY A 323 -0.76 27.92 2.12
CA GLY A 323 -2.15 28.32 2.32
C GLY A 323 -2.99 27.21 2.96
N HIS A 324 -2.92 25.99 2.43
CA HIS A 324 -3.56 24.79 2.99
C HIS A 324 -3.12 24.54 4.42
N TYR A 325 -1.81 24.60 4.67
CA TYR A 325 -1.29 24.39 6.01
C TYR A 325 -1.85 25.43 6.99
N LYS A 326 -1.83 26.72 6.64
CA LYS A 326 -2.38 27.78 7.50
C LYS A 326 -3.87 27.52 7.80
N SER A 327 -4.67 27.14 6.81
CA SER A 327 -6.11 26.88 6.97
C SER A 327 -6.43 25.57 7.70
N THR A 328 -5.54 24.57 7.63
CA THR A 328 -5.79 23.22 8.18
C THR A 328 -4.78 22.76 9.23
N HIS A 329 -3.91 23.63 9.75
CA HIS A 329 -2.79 23.28 10.64
C HIS A 329 -3.15 22.34 11.80
N ARG A 330 -4.37 22.46 12.34
CA ARG A 330 -4.90 21.59 13.41
C ARG A 330 -5.07 20.12 12.98
N LYS A 331 -5.32 19.87 11.69
CA LYS A 331 -5.36 18.51 11.09
C LYS A 331 -3.97 17.96 10.81
N TRP A 332 -2.97 18.84 10.64
CA TRP A 332 -1.59 18.46 10.35
C TRP A 332 -0.80 18.04 11.60
N SER A 333 -1.16 18.54 12.78
CA SER A 333 -0.53 18.11 14.02
C SER A 333 -0.89 16.64 14.33
N LEU A 334 0.12 15.77 14.38
CA LEU A 334 0.01 14.38 14.87
C LEU A 334 -0.46 14.27 16.34
N GLN A 335 -0.65 15.39 17.03
CA GLN A 335 -1.32 15.51 18.33
C GLN A 335 -2.14 16.79 18.36
N GLY A 336 -3.47 16.67 18.30
CA GLY A 336 -4.41 17.79 18.39
C GLY A 336 -4.48 18.41 19.79
N LYS A 337 -3.39 19.04 20.27
CA LYS A 337 -3.43 20.05 21.33
C LYS A 337 -2.39 21.13 21.04
N TYR A 338 -2.82 22.20 20.37
CA TYR A 338 -2.21 23.50 20.60
C TYR A 338 -2.60 23.92 22.02
N GLY A 339 -1.63 23.98 22.93
CA GLY A 339 -1.79 24.74 24.15
C GLY A 339 -1.92 26.21 23.77
N ASN A 340 -3.03 26.83 24.16
CA ASN A 340 -3.14 28.29 24.10
C ASN A 340 -1.98 28.87 24.91
N LYS A 341 -1.19 29.74 24.29
CA LYS A 341 -0.45 30.77 25.00
C LYS A 341 -1.35 31.98 25.17
#